data_AF-A0A353FJF2-F1
#
_entry.id   AF-A0A353FJF2-F1
#
_cell.length_a   1.000
_cell.length_b   1.000
_cell.length_c   1.000
_cell.angle_alpha   90.00
_cell.angle_beta   90.00
_cell.angle_gamma   90.00
#
_symmetry.space_group_name_H-M   'P 1'
#
loop_
_entity.id
_entity.type
_entity.pdbx_description
1 polymer ?
#
loop_
_entity_poly.entity_id
_entity_poly.type
_entity_poly.pdbx_seq_one_letter_code
_entity_poly.pdbx_strand_id
1 'polypeptide(L)'
;MKFFSATFFYACLLSSTLPGQENPQKGGTDRNRERGGAIPVIVPAGTKAKAQSQPPLQLGNSRSNPPTTTPSRDEPRIISTRANPLFLTDRIIADIDGIPVRTSELNQLVAYYQTFRPGSEGVLLRDAFNALVPLKAMQAACSPDIAAMETRCREAMEKLQGKGKFEDVVAHYSDDSEAPTADGRYTFGREVAVQPFDRLAHSGPINQLHGPFLTKYGYHLLQVVGYK
;
A
#
# COMPACT_ATOMS: atom_id res chain seq x y z
N MET A 1 -15.83 -2.03 -9.22
CA MET A 1 -14.94 -1.22 -8.35
C MET A 1 -15.62 -1.10 -6.99
N LYS A 2 -14.92 -1.39 -5.90
CA LYS A 2 -15.46 -1.41 -4.52
C LYS A 2 -14.80 -0.29 -3.72
N PHE A 3 -15.61 0.49 -3.01
CA PHE A 3 -15.25 1.72 -2.30
C PHE A 3 -15.37 1.46 -0.79
N PHE A 4 -14.29 1.58 -0.02
CA PHE A 4 -14.25 1.27 1.44
C PHE A 4 -14.25 2.53 2.27
N SER A 5 -14.99 2.63 3.37
CA SER A 5 -14.95 3.80 4.26
C SER A 5 -13.98 3.57 5.42
N ALA A 6 -12.86 4.30 5.46
CA ALA A 6 -11.94 4.34 6.58
C ALA A 6 -11.96 5.74 7.22
N THR A 7 -11.88 5.85 8.54
CA THR A 7 -11.66 7.17 9.15
C THR A 7 -10.17 7.42 9.21
N PHE A 8 -9.72 8.50 8.58
CA PHE A 8 -8.30 8.83 8.50
C PHE A 8 -7.95 9.69 9.70
N PHE A 9 -6.70 9.56 10.09
CA PHE A 9 -6.04 10.54 10.90
C PHE A 9 -4.71 10.88 10.22
N TYR A 10 -4.52 12.15 9.96
CA TYR A 10 -3.23 12.69 9.57
C TYR A 10 -2.62 13.31 10.81
N ALA A 11 -1.36 13.00 11.08
CA ALA A 11 -0.64 13.58 12.19
C ALA A 11 0.58 14.32 11.63
N CYS A 12 0.33 15.58 11.38
CA CYS A 12 1.28 16.67 11.26
C CYS A 12 2.48 16.64 10.32
N LEU A 13 2.45 17.60 9.38
CA LEU A 13 3.62 18.20 8.74
C LEU A 13 3.94 19.50 9.49
N LEU A 14 5.06 19.55 10.21
CA LEU A 14 5.60 20.84 10.61
C LEU A 14 6.01 21.63 9.35
N SER A 15 5.43 22.82 9.24
CA SER A 15 5.65 23.90 8.28
C SER A 15 7.08 24.02 7.74
N SER A 16 7.44 23.21 6.76
CA SER A 16 8.36 23.59 5.71
C SER A 16 8.03 22.79 4.45
N THR A 17 7.50 23.49 3.45
CA THR A 17 7.24 22.92 2.14
C THR A 17 8.55 22.41 1.57
N LEU A 18 8.72 21.08 1.48
CA LEU A 18 9.82 20.51 0.71
C LEU A 18 9.65 20.95 -0.75
N PRO A 19 10.67 21.56 -1.39
CA PRO A 19 10.59 21.94 -2.79
C PRO A 19 10.40 20.67 -3.64
N GLY A 20 9.32 20.63 -4.44
CA GLY A 20 9.05 19.53 -5.38
C GLY A 20 7.85 18.63 -5.06
N GLN A 21 7.06 18.93 -4.01
CA GLN A 21 5.71 18.35 -3.86
C GLN A 21 4.71 19.07 -4.78
N GLU A 22 4.91 18.99 -6.10
CA GLU A 22 3.87 19.38 -7.07
C GLU A 22 2.81 18.26 -7.13
N ASN A 23 1.58 18.66 -6.87
CA ASN A 23 0.39 17.81 -6.91
C ASN A 23 0.14 17.33 -8.37
N PRO A 24 0.17 16.01 -8.65
CA PRO A 24 0.06 15.49 -10.01
C PRO A 24 -1.34 15.61 -10.65
N GLN A 25 -2.29 16.34 -10.06
CA GLN A 25 -3.61 16.56 -10.64
C GLN A 25 -3.91 17.99 -11.11
N LYS A 26 -3.00 18.96 -10.95
CA LYS A 26 -3.17 20.28 -11.57
C LYS A 26 -2.45 20.35 -12.92
N GLY A 27 -3.11 19.87 -13.97
CA GLY A 27 -2.61 20.01 -15.35
C GLY A 27 -3.52 19.45 -16.43
N GLY A 28 -4.49 20.24 -16.88
CA GLY A 28 -4.94 20.24 -18.27
C GLY A 28 -5.98 19.20 -18.70
N THR A 29 -7.26 19.56 -18.54
CA THR A 29 -8.29 19.22 -19.53
C THR A 29 -7.91 19.82 -20.87
N ASP A 30 -7.41 19.03 -21.81
CA ASP A 30 -7.85 18.97 -23.22
C ASP A 30 -6.91 18.05 -24.02
N ARG A 31 -7.49 17.21 -24.88
CA ARG A 31 -6.96 16.70 -26.16
C ARG A 31 -7.71 15.44 -26.57
N ASN A 32 -8.86 15.67 -27.18
CA ASN A 32 -9.42 14.80 -28.20
C ASN A 32 -8.84 15.24 -29.58
N ARG A 33 -8.61 14.30 -30.51
CA ARG A 33 -7.85 14.37 -31.79
C ARG A 33 -6.32 14.40 -31.60
N GLU A 34 -5.52 13.56 -32.26
CA GLU A 34 -5.52 13.19 -33.67
C GLU A 34 -5.14 11.73 -33.95
N ARG A 35 -5.61 11.22 -35.09
CA ARG A 35 -5.27 9.94 -35.71
C ARG A 35 -3.86 9.98 -36.30
N GLY A 36 -3.20 8.83 -36.33
CA GLY A 36 -2.28 8.46 -37.41
C GLY A 36 -0.80 8.40 -37.03
N GLY A 37 -0.33 7.22 -36.66
CA GLY A 37 1.10 6.91 -36.55
C GLY A 37 1.31 5.40 -36.46
N ALA A 38 1.94 4.82 -37.47
CA ALA A 38 2.09 3.38 -37.67
C ALA A 38 2.83 2.69 -36.51
N ILE A 39 2.32 1.53 -36.09
CA ILE A 39 3.00 0.61 -35.18
C ILE A 39 4.05 -0.15 -35.99
N PRO A 40 5.35 -0.14 -35.65
CA PRO A 40 6.31 -1.01 -36.30
C PRO A 40 6.08 -2.47 -35.85
N VAL A 41 5.75 -3.32 -36.83
CA VAL A 41 5.64 -4.77 -36.69
C VAL A 41 7.04 -5.35 -36.51
N ILE A 42 7.32 -5.96 -35.36
CA ILE A 42 8.52 -6.78 -35.15
C ILE A 42 8.21 -8.19 -35.69
N VAL A 43 8.87 -8.56 -36.77
CA VAL A 43 8.81 -9.91 -37.38
C VAL A 43 9.93 -10.77 -36.78
N PRO A 44 9.66 -11.95 -36.21
CA PRO A 44 10.71 -12.92 -35.96
C PRO A 44 10.93 -13.81 -37.19
N ALA A 45 12.19 -13.92 -37.61
CA ALA A 45 12.66 -14.82 -38.64
C ALA A 45 12.41 -16.30 -38.27
N GLY A 46 11.95 -17.09 -39.23
CA GLY A 46 11.61 -18.49 -39.04
C GLY A 46 12.83 -19.42 -38.99
N THR A 47 12.65 -20.58 -38.34
CA THR A 47 13.32 -21.83 -38.72
C THR A 47 12.40 -23.00 -38.39
N LYS A 48 12.25 -23.91 -39.35
CA LYS A 48 11.41 -25.11 -39.32
C LYS A 48 12.03 -26.16 -38.38
N ALA A 49 11.21 -26.83 -37.57
CA ALA A 49 11.53 -28.18 -37.07
C ALA A 49 10.26 -29.03 -36.87
N LYS A 50 10.39 -30.28 -37.27
CA LYS A 50 9.40 -31.33 -37.52
C LYS A 50 8.67 -31.81 -36.26
N ALA A 51 7.40 -32.19 -36.44
CA ALA A 51 6.58 -32.92 -35.49
C ALA A 51 7.07 -34.36 -35.28
N GLN A 52 7.00 -34.86 -34.05
CA GLN A 52 6.86 -36.29 -33.73
C GLN A 52 5.94 -36.46 -32.51
N SER A 53 5.00 -37.38 -32.68
CA SER A 53 3.87 -37.76 -31.84
C SER A 53 4.25 -38.79 -30.76
N GLN A 54 3.66 -38.67 -29.56
CA GLN A 54 3.51 -39.77 -28.60
C GLN A 54 2.07 -39.78 -28.00
N PRO A 55 1.55 -40.97 -27.64
CA PRO A 55 0.11 -41.21 -27.42
C PRO A 55 -0.37 -40.83 -25.99
N PRO A 56 -1.70 -40.72 -25.76
CA PRO A 56 -2.23 -40.16 -24.53
C PRO A 56 -2.24 -41.18 -23.38
N LEU A 57 -1.74 -40.77 -22.21
CA LEU A 57 -1.99 -41.44 -20.95
C LEU A 57 -3.20 -40.78 -20.27
N GLN A 58 -4.34 -41.45 -20.31
CA GLN A 58 -5.45 -41.21 -19.39
C GLN A 58 -5.12 -41.82 -18.04
N LEU A 59 -5.13 -41.01 -16.98
CA LEU A 59 -5.37 -41.50 -15.62
C LEU A 59 -6.28 -40.52 -14.90
N GLY A 60 -7.51 -40.94 -14.65
CA GLY A 60 -8.43 -40.24 -13.77
C GLY A 60 -7.95 -40.32 -12.31
N ASN A 61 -8.16 -39.24 -11.56
CA ASN A 61 -9.04 -39.26 -10.39
C ASN A 61 -9.07 -37.90 -9.68
N SER A 62 -10.29 -37.40 -9.55
CA SER A 62 -10.85 -36.57 -8.46
C SER A 62 -9.87 -35.82 -7.56
N ARG A 63 -9.66 -34.54 -7.85
CA ARG A 63 -9.33 -33.56 -6.82
C ARG A 63 -10.59 -32.75 -6.54
N SER A 64 -11.18 -32.98 -5.37
CA SER A 64 -12.17 -32.08 -4.79
C SER A 64 -11.59 -30.67 -4.78
N ASN A 65 -12.27 -29.73 -5.43
CA ASN A 65 -11.93 -28.32 -5.33
C ASN A 65 -11.92 -27.93 -3.85
N PRO A 66 -10.88 -27.24 -3.34
CA PRO A 66 -10.94 -26.66 -2.02
C PRO A 66 -12.12 -25.66 -1.99
N PRO A 67 -12.80 -25.49 -0.85
CA PRO A 67 -13.92 -24.57 -0.77
C PRO A 67 -13.43 -23.19 -1.17
N THR A 68 -14.05 -22.64 -2.22
CA THR A 68 -13.88 -21.24 -2.59
C THR A 68 -14.62 -20.42 -1.53
N THR A 69 -14.01 -20.27 -0.37
CA THR A 69 -14.43 -19.24 0.60
C THR A 69 -14.07 -17.92 -0.05
N THR A 70 -15.03 -17.35 -0.77
CA THR A 70 -14.95 -15.96 -1.19
C THR A 70 -14.79 -15.15 0.09
N PRO A 71 -13.67 -14.46 0.32
CA PRO A 71 -13.48 -13.69 1.55
C PRO A 71 -14.64 -12.69 1.68
N SER A 72 -15.29 -12.72 2.85
CA SER A 72 -16.43 -11.86 3.18
C SER A 72 -16.07 -10.40 2.93
N ARG A 73 -17.03 -9.62 2.40
CA ARG A 73 -16.82 -8.20 2.07
C ARG A 73 -16.62 -7.34 3.32
N ASP A 74 -17.07 -7.82 4.47
CA ASP A 74 -17.22 -7.03 5.70
C ASP A 74 -16.20 -7.39 6.79
N GLU A 75 -15.21 -8.24 6.49
CA GLU A 75 -14.25 -8.74 7.48
C GLU A 75 -12.82 -8.23 7.22
N PRO A 76 -12.02 -7.94 8.28
CA PRO A 76 -10.60 -7.69 8.14
C PRO A 76 -9.93 -8.86 7.44
N ARG A 77 -9.15 -8.58 6.40
CA ARG A 77 -8.43 -9.66 5.74
C ARG A 77 -7.27 -10.13 6.62
N ILE A 78 -7.29 -11.41 6.98
CA ILE A 78 -6.20 -12.05 7.71
C ILE A 78 -4.93 -12.05 6.83
N ILE A 79 -3.90 -11.32 7.27
CA ILE A 79 -2.56 -11.45 6.71
C ILE A 79 -1.99 -12.77 7.27
N SER A 80 -2.07 -13.84 6.50
CA SER A 80 -1.39 -15.08 6.84
C SER A 80 0.12 -14.88 6.64
N THR A 81 0.90 -15.05 7.71
CA THR A 81 2.35 -15.18 7.62
C THR A 81 2.63 -16.41 6.76
N ARG A 82 3.21 -16.18 5.58
CA ARG A 82 3.50 -17.25 4.63
C ARG A 82 4.39 -18.31 5.31
N ALA A 83 4.12 -19.60 5.09
CA ALA A 83 4.97 -20.68 5.60
C ALA A 83 6.41 -20.64 5.05
N ASN A 84 6.65 -19.89 3.96
CA ASN A 84 7.97 -19.75 3.34
C ASN A 84 8.20 -18.34 2.76
N PRO A 85 8.73 -17.37 3.55
CA PRO A 85 8.97 -15.99 3.09
C PRO A 85 10.02 -15.95 1.96
N LEU A 86 10.00 -14.89 1.12
CA LEU A 86 10.97 -14.73 0.02
C LEU A 86 12.41 -14.70 0.53
N PHE A 87 12.61 -14.02 1.67
CA PHE A 87 13.89 -13.95 2.35
C PHE A 87 13.77 -14.62 3.71
N LEU A 88 14.58 -15.64 3.96
CA LEU A 88 14.59 -16.38 5.22
C LEU A 88 15.30 -15.62 6.36
N THR A 89 16.26 -14.75 6.01
CA THR A 89 17.05 -13.97 6.97
C THR A 89 16.85 -12.49 6.71
N ASP A 90 16.76 -11.71 7.79
CA ASP A 90 16.64 -10.27 7.70
C ASP A 90 18.00 -9.61 7.44
N ARG A 91 18.13 -8.94 6.30
CA ARG A 91 19.34 -8.23 5.88
C ARG A 91 19.00 -6.95 5.14
N ILE A 92 19.96 -6.05 5.06
CA ILE A 92 19.88 -4.81 4.28
C ILE A 92 20.10 -5.16 2.81
N ILE A 93 19.22 -4.69 1.93
CA ILE A 93 19.33 -4.90 0.47
C ILE A 93 19.57 -3.60 -0.30
N ALA A 94 19.27 -2.46 0.32
CA ALA A 94 19.53 -1.14 -0.20
C ALA A 94 19.65 -0.16 0.97
N ASP A 95 20.34 0.94 0.72
CA ASP A 95 20.43 2.09 1.62
C ASP A 95 19.94 3.32 0.84
N ILE A 96 19.10 4.13 1.48
CA ILE A 96 18.53 5.34 0.90
C ILE A 96 18.86 6.46 1.87
N ASP A 97 19.90 7.21 1.56
CA ASP A 97 20.41 8.32 2.37
C ASP A 97 20.63 7.94 3.85
N GLY A 98 21.23 6.78 4.10
CA GLY A 98 21.51 6.25 5.44
C GLY A 98 20.34 5.50 6.09
N ILE A 99 19.19 5.40 5.41
CA ILE A 99 18.03 4.64 5.88
C ILE A 99 18.00 3.28 5.18
N PRO A 100 18.15 2.15 5.93
CA PRO A 100 18.21 0.84 5.31
C PRO A 100 16.83 0.35 4.85
N VAL A 101 16.80 -0.29 3.69
CA VAL A 101 15.69 -1.14 3.23
C VAL A 101 16.01 -2.58 3.60
N ARG A 102 15.17 -3.17 4.45
CA ARG A 102 15.37 -4.53 4.96
C ARG A 102 14.50 -5.54 4.23
N THR A 103 14.99 -6.77 4.10
CA THR A 103 14.24 -7.88 3.50
C THR A 103 12.95 -8.20 4.27
N SER A 104 12.90 -7.99 5.59
CA SER A 104 11.69 -8.16 6.38
C SER A 104 10.55 -7.24 5.93
N GLU A 105 10.85 -5.98 5.60
CA GLU A 105 9.89 -5.00 5.09
C GLU A 105 9.32 -5.44 3.74
N LEU A 106 10.21 -5.95 2.85
CA LEU A 106 9.81 -6.50 1.56
C LEU A 106 8.95 -7.76 1.71
N ASN A 107 9.33 -8.69 2.60
CA ASN A 107 8.54 -9.88 2.89
C ASN A 107 7.12 -9.51 3.34
N GLN A 108 7.00 -8.51 4.22
CA GLN A 108 5.71 -8.04 4.73
C GLN A 108 4.83 -7.47 3.60
N LEU A 109 5.39 -6.60 2.76
CA LEU A 109 4.65 -5.99 1.65
C LEU A 109 4.28 -7.00 0.57
N VAL A 110 5.20 -7.90 0.20
CA VAL A 110 4.91 -8.97 -0.77
C VAL A 110 3.81 -9.88 -0.22
N ALA A 111 3.88 -10.31 1.04
CA ALA A 111 2.86 -11.13 1.65
C ALA A 111 1.48 -10.44 1.60
N TYR A 112 1.43 -9.13 1.90
CA TYR A 112 0.21 -8.34 1.76
C TYR A 112 -0.29 -8.30 0.31
N TYR A 113 0.57 -8.00 -0.66
CA TYR A 113 0.21 -7.93 -2.08
C TYR A 113 -0.32 -9.25 -2.64
N GLN A 114 0.24 -10.37 -2.22
CA GLN A 114 -0.23 -11.70 -2.64
C GLN A 114 -1.64 -12.03 -2.21
N THR A 115 -2.18 -11.35 -1.20
CA THR A 115 -3.56 -11.58 -0.77
C THR A 115 -4.60 -11.17 -1.82
N PHE A 116 -4.19 -10.50 -2.91
CA PHE A 116 -5.11 -9.95 -3.90
C PHE A 116 -4.55 -9.62 -5.27
N ARG A 117 -3.24 -9.41 -5.40
CA ARG A 117 -2.59 -9.26 -6.69
C ARG A 117 -2.25 -10.63 -7.25
N PRO A 118 -2.69 -10.98 -8.47
CA PRO A 118 -1.99 -12.01 -9.22
C PRO A 118 -0.63 -11.47 -9.66
N GLY A 119 0.40 -12.32 -9.72
CA GLY A 119 1.71 -11.91 -10.21
C GLY A 119 2.83 -12.83 -9.74
N SER A 120 3.95 -12.78 -10.47
CA SER A 120 5.17 -13.45 -10.02
C SER A 120 5.78 -12.72 -8.82
N GLU A 121 6.56 -13.45 -8.02
CA GLU A 121 7.22 -12.89 -6.85
C GLU A 121 8.12 -11.71 -7.20
N GLY A 122 8.80 -11.75 -8.36
CA GLY A 122 9.65 -10.64 -8.82
C GLY A 122 8.88 -9.34 -9.09
N VAL A 123 7.66 -9.43 -9.64
CA VAL A 123 6.81 -8.25 -9.87
C VAL A 123 6.37 -7.64 -8.54
N LEU A 124 5.92 -8.48 -7.61
CA LEU A 124 5.48 -8.02 -6.29
C LEU A 124 6.64 -7.44 -5.47
N LEU A 125 7.83 -8.03 -5.59
CA LEU A 125 9.04 -7.55 -4.95
C LEU A 125 9.45 -6.17 -5.48
N ARG A 126 9.43 -5.97 -6.81
CA ARG A 126 9.66 -4.65 -7.44
C ARG A 126 8.69 -3.61 -6.88
N ASP A 127 7.40 -3.95 -6.84
CA ASP A 127 6.37 -3.01 -6.38
C ASP A 127 6.51 -2.71 -4.87
N ALA A 128 6.86 -3.72 -4.06
CA ALA A 128 7.13 -3.55 -2.63
C ALA A 128 8.33 -2.62 -2.41
N PHE A 129 9.41 -2.80 -3.18
CA PHE A 129 10.56 -1.92 -3.13
C PHE A 129 10.20 -0.49 -3.52
N ASN A 130 9.45 -0.31 -4.61
CA ASN A 130 8.97 1.01 -5.06
C ASN A 130 8.08 1.71 -4.02
N ALA A 131 7.32 0.96 -3.22
CA ALA A 131 6.52 1.52 -2.14
C ALA A 131 7.38 1.98 -0.95
N LEU A 132 8.51 1.32 -0.68
CA LEU A 132 9.41 1.67 0.42
C LEU A 132 10.31 2.87 0.08
N VAL A 133 10.76 3.01 -1.17
CA VAL A 133 11.74 4.06 -1.55
C VAL A 133 11.28 5.48 -1.14
N PRO A 134 10.05 5.93 -1.46
CA PRO A 134 9.59 7.26 -1.06
C PRO A 134 9.47 7.43 0.46
N LEU A 135 9.10 6.37 1.19
CA LEU A 135 9.02 6.40 2.66
C LEU A 135 10.42 6.60 3.26
N LYS A 136 11.41 5.87 2.75
CA LYS A 136 12.80 5.91 3.23
C LYS A 136 13.47 7.25 2.90
N ALA A 137 13.26 7.75 1.68
CA ALA A 137 13.73 9.06 1.27
C ALA A 137 13.15 10.19 2.14
N MET A 138 11.83 10.14 2.43
CA MET A 138 11.21 11.10 3.34
C MET A 138 11.79 10.98 4.76
N GLN A 139 11.97 9.75 5.27
CA GLN A 139 12.55 9.54 6.60
C GLN A 139 13.96 10.12 6.72
N ALA A 140 14.78 9.99 5.69
CA ALA A 140 16.12 10.58 5.65
C ALA A 140 16.06 12.11 5.64
N ALA A 141 15.28 12.66 4.71
CA ALA A 141 15.16 14.11 4.49
C ALA A 141 14.59 14.84 5.71
N CYS A 142 13.64 14.23 6.42
CA CYS A 142 12.96 14.81 7.58
C CYS A 142 13.52 14.31 8.91
N SER A 143 14.67 13.64 8.92
CA SER A 143 15.24 13.01 10.14
C SER A 143 15.30 13.91 11.39
N PRO A 144 15.57 15.23 11.31
CA PRO A 144 15.53 16.11 12.49
C PRO A 144 14.13 16.26 13.10
N ASP A 145 13.08 16.17 12.27
CA ASP A 145 11.69 16.43 12.66
C ASP A 145 10.91 15.16 13.03
N ILE A 146 11.38 13.98 12.60
CA ILE A 146 10.71 12.68 12.80
C ILE A 146 10.30 12.46 14.27
N ALA A 147 11.19 12.74 15.23
CA ALA A 147 10.90 12.54 16.65
C ALA A 147 9.79 13.48 17.18
N ALA A 148 9.74 14.72 16.69
CA ALA A 148 8.71 15.68 17.05
C ALA A 148 7.35 15.29 16.45
N MET A 149 7.35 14.85 15.18
CA MET A 149 6.16 14.34 14.49
C MET A 149 5.58 13.12 15.20
N GLU A 150 6.43 12.16 15.59
CA GLU A 150 6.01 10.97 16.34
C GLU A 150 5.39 11.35 17.69
N THR A 151 6.02 12.29 18.40
CA THR A 151 5.53 12.76 19.71
C THR A 151 4.15 13.39 19.59
N ARG A 152 3.94 14.29 18.62
CA ARG A 152 2.62 14.92 18.38
C ARG A 152 1.56 13.90 17.99
N CYS A 153 1.93 12.89 17.19
CA CYS A 153 1.04 11.80 16.80
C CYS A 153 0.66 10.93 18.01
N ARG A 154 1.62 10.62 18.89
CA ARG A 154 1.38 9.85 20.12
C ARG A 154 0.47 10.59 21.10
N GLU A 155 0.63 11.90 21.27
CA GLU A 155 -0.28 12.72 22.09
C GLU A 155 -1.72 12.67 21.57
N ALA A 156 -1.90 12.74 20.25
CA ALA A 156 -3.22 12.57 19.64
C ALA A 156 -3.81 11.17 19.91
N MET A 157 -2.97 10.14 19.81
CA MET A 157 -3.36 8.76 20.08
C MET A 157 -3.84 8.58 21.53
N GLU A 158 -3.11 9.15 22.49
CA GLU A 158 -3.47 9.13 23.92
C GLU A 158 -4.81 9.82 24.17
N LYS A 159 -5.09 10.94 23.50
CA LYS A 159 -6.39 11.63 23.59
C LYS A 159 -7.55 10.80 23.04
N LEU A 160 -7.34 10.11 21.91
CA LEU A 160 -8.34 9.19 21.34
C LEU A 160 -8.61 8.00 22.26
N GLN A 161 -7.56 7.43 22.87
CA GLN A 161 -7.70 6.34 23.84
C GLN A 161 -8.40 6.80 25.13
N GLY A 162 -8.23 8.06 25.52
CA GLY A 162 -8.90 8.70 26.65
C GLY A 162 -10.39 9.00 26.44
N LYS A 163 -11.03 8.44 25.39
CA LYS A 163 -12.42 8.71 24.98
C LYS A 163 -12.67 10.15 24.48
N GLY A 164 -11.64 10.84 24.00
CA GLY A 164 -11.81 12.07 23.24
C GLY A 164 -12.65 11.81 21.98
N LYS A 165 -13.44 12.80 21.55
CA LYS A 165 -14.15 12.71 20.26
C LYS A 165 -13.14 12.74 19.13
N PHE A 166 -13.31 11.88 18.14
CA PHE A 166 -12.34 11.74 17.05
C PHE A 166 -12.22 13.05 16.25
N GLU A 167 -13.36 13.70 16.02
CA GLU A 167 -13.47 14.97 15.31
C GLU A 167 -12.68 16.08 16.00
N ASP A 168 -12.76 16.16 17.34
CA ASP A 168 -12.03 17.16 18.12
C ASP A 168 -10.52 16.92 18.03
N VAL A 169 -10.07 15.67 18.10
CA VAL A 169 -8.64 15.35 17.98
C VAL A 169 -8.14 15.64 16.57
N VAL A 170 -8.90 15.28 15.53
CA VAL A 170 -8.57 15.63 14.14
C VAL A 170 -8.44 17.15 13.98
N ALA A 171 -9.40 17.94 14.48
CA ALA A 171 -9.37 19.39 14.35
C ALA A 171 -8.14 20.05 15.00
N HIS A 172 -7.57 19.44 16.05
CA HIS A 172 -6.42 20.01 16.77
C HIS A 172 -5.07 19.45 16.33
N TYR A 173 -5.02 18.21 15.84
CA TYR A 173 -3.79 17.49 15.56
C TYR A 173 -3.59 17.11 14.09
N SER A 174 -4.60 17.30 13.23
CA SER A 174 -4.48 16.97 11.82
C SER A 174 -4.01 18.15 10.99
N ASP A 175 -2.94 17.93 10.23
CA ASP A 175 -2.48 18.86 9.19
C ASP A 175 -2.98 18.44 7.77
N ASP A 176 -3.96 17.54 7.69
CA ASP A 176 -4.56 17.11 6.41
C ASP A 176 -5.57 18.11 5.89
N SER A 177 -5.15 18.85 4.88
CA SER A 177 -6.01 19.80 4.16
C SER A 177 -6.84 19.18 3.05
N GLU A 178 -6.60 17.91 2.69
CA GLU A 178 -7.27 17.19 1.60
C GLU A 178 -8.39 16.26 2.10
N ALA A 179 -8.58 16.18 3.42
CA ALA A 179 -9.63 15.38 4.03
C ALA A 179 -11.02 15.73 3.44
N PRO A 180 -11.77 14.75 2.91
CA PRO A 180 -13.05 15.03 2.26
C PRO A 180 -14.17 15.30 3.27
N THR A 181 -13.91 15.09 4.57
CA THR A 181 -14.85 15.35 5.65
C THR A 181 -14.16 15.99 6.84
N ALA A 182 -14.92 16.76 7.64
CA ALA A 182 -14.39 17.46 8.81
C ALA A 182 -13.92 16.51 9.93
N ASP A 183 -14.45 15.28 9.98
CA ASP A 183 -14.02 14.22 10.90
C ASP A 183 -12.80 13.43 10.38
N GLY A 184 -12.19 13.87 9.27
CA GLY A 184 -11.00 13.24 8.71
C GLY A 184 -11.28 11.90 8.04
N ARG A 185 -12.51 11.57 7.63
CA ARG A 185 -12.85 10.27 7.05
C ARG A 185 -12.62 10.25 5.55
N TYR A 186 -12.07 9.16 4.99
CA TYR A 186 -12.14 8.95 3.54
C TYR A 186 -12.70 7.59 3.17
N THR A 187 -13.08 7.47 1.90
CA THR A 187 -13.48 6.21 1.33
C THR A 187 -12.61 5.86 0.11
N PHE A 188 -11.84 4.76 0.15
CA PHE A 188 -10.88 4.41 -0.90
C PHE A 188 -10.72 2.90 -1.11
N GLY A 189 -10.31 2.51 -2.31
CA GLY A 189 -9.98 1.12 -2.67
C GLY A 189 -8.56 0.74 -2.26
N ARG A 190 -8.19 -0.54 -2.45
CA ARG A 190 -6.81 -0.97 -2.27
C ARG A 190 -5.89 -0.30 -3.28
N GLU A 191 -4.63 -0.10 -2.88
CA GLU A 191 -3.56 0.51 -3.68
C GLU A 191 -3.78 1.98 -4.01
N VAL A 192 -4.79 2.61 -3.40
CA VAL A 192 -5.01 4.05 -3.52
C VAL A 192 -4.16 4.80 -2.49
N ALA A 193 -4.05 4.27 -1.27
CA ALA A 193 -3.22 4.86 -0.23
C ALA A 193 -1.77 4.34 -0.26
N VAL A 194 -0.87 5.12 0.35
CA VAL A 194 0.55 4.76 0.46
C VAL A 194 0.78 3.67 1.51
N GLN A 195 1.91 2.98 1.46
CA GLN A 195 2.29 2.01 2.50
C GLN A 195 2.93 2.74 3.69
N PRO A 196 2.75 2.24 4.94
CA PRO A 196 1.94 1.09 5.34
C PRO A 196 0.44 1.38 5.53
N PHE A 197 -0.03 2.60 5.25
CA PHE A 197 -1.43 3.02 5.46
C PHE A 197 -2.43 2.10 4.76
N ASP A 198 -2.24 1.84 3.46
CA ASP A 198 -3.14 0.97 2.69
C ASP A 198 -3.24 -0.43 3.30
N ARG A 199 -2.12 -1.03 3.67
CA ARG A 199 -2.13 -2.34 4.33
C ARG A 199 -2.94 -2.30 5.62
N LEU A 200 -2.66 -1.35 6.51
CA LEU A 200 -3.36 -1.25 7.80
C LEU A 200 -4.86 -1.00 7.62
N ALA A 201 -5.26 -0.17 6.66
CA ALA A 201 -6.68 0.10 6.37
C ALA A 201 -7.42 -1.14 5.87
N HIS A 202 -6.74 -2.04 5.14
CA HIS A 202 -7.34 -3.22 4.54
C HIS A 202 -7.14 -4.52 5.33
N SER A 203 -6.41 -4.48 6.45
CA SER A 203 -6.18 -5.64 7.33
C SER A 203 -6.47 -5.39 8.82
N GLY A 204 -6.64 -4.14 9.24
CA GLY A 204 -6.83 -3.74 10.64
C GLY A 204 -8.23 -4.03 11.17
N PRO A 205 -8.40 -4.53 12.40
CA PRO A 205 -9.73 -4.73 12.98
C PRO A 205 -10.58 -3.45 13.01
N ILE A 206 -11.88 -3.60 12.77
CA ILE A 206 -12.83 -2.48 12.87
C ILE A 206 -12.82 -1.94 14.30
N ASN A 207 -12.90 -0.61 14.41
CA ASN A 207 -12.84 0.21 15.62
C ASN A 207 -11.51 0.17 16.37
N GLN A 208 -10.49 -0.52 15.87
CA GLN A 208 -9.15 -0.47 16.45
C GLN A 208 -8.39 0.75 15.96
N LEU A 209 -7.75 1.45 16.90
CA LEU A 209 -6.80 2.52 16.60
C LEU A 209 -5.42 1.92 16.28
N HIS A 210 -4.87 2.29 15.14
CA HIS A 210 -3.57 1.87 14.63
C HIS A 210 -2.61 3.06 14.57
N GLY A 211 -1.34 2.81 14.87
CA GLY A 211 -0.27 3.81 14.84
C GLY A 211 0.36 4.05 16.22
N PRO A 212 1.21 5.07 16.34
CA PRO A 212 1.72 5.91 15.25
C PRO A 212 2.50 5.10 14.21
N PHE A 213 2.32 5.40 12.92
CA PHE A 213 3.11 4.79 11.84
C PHE A 213 3.53 5.81 10.79
N LEU A 214 4.71 5.61 10.21
CA LEU A 214 5.32 6.54 9.25
C LEU A 214 4.94 6.17 7.81
N THR A 215 4.58 7.17 7.00
CA THR A 215 4.48 7.07 5.53
C THR A 215 5.32 8.17 4.89
N LYS A 216 5.41 8.23 3.55
CA LYS A 216 6.06 9.35 2.84
C LYS A 216 5.46 10.74 3.11
N TYR A 217 4.37 10.85 3.85
CA TYR A 217 3.73 12.12 4.22
C TYR A 217 3.93 12.50 5.70
N GLY A 218 4.57 11.64 6.49
CA GLY A 218 4.76 11.85 7.93
C GLY A 218 4.15 10.75 8.78
N TYR A 219 3.80 11.08 10.03
CA TYR A 219 3.20 10.13 10.96
C TYR A 219 1.68 10.13 10.85
N HIS A 220 1.09 8.97 11.07
CA HIS A 220 -0.33 8.76 10.94
C HIS A 220 -0.87 7.89 12.07
N LEU A 221 -2.14 8.14 12.39
CA LEU A 221 -3.00 7.19 13.08
C LEU A 221 -4.07 6.73 12.09
N LEU A 222 -4.73 5.65 12.41
CA LEU A 222 -5.80 5.12 11.57
C LEU A 222 -6.81 4.42 12.47
N GLN A 223 -8.09 4.66 12.24
CA GLN A 223 -9.14 3.83 12.79
C GLN A 223 -9.98 3.26 11.65
N VAL A 224 -10.04 1.94 11.57
CA VAL A 224 -10.88 1.27 10.58
C VAL A 224 -12.32 1.34 11.08
N VAL A 225 -13.21 2.02 10.37
CA VAL A 225 -14.62 2.19 10.77
C VAL A 225 -15.58 1.24 10.04
N GLY A 226 -15.10 0.57 8.99
CA GLY A 226 -15.85 -0.46 8.30
C GLY A 226 -15.20 -0.89 6.99
N TYR A 227 -15.66 -2.02 6.48
CA TYR A 227 -15.37 -2.50 5.14
C TYR A 227 -16.63 -2.39 4.27
N LYS A 228 -16.48 -2.14 2.97
CA LYS A 228 -17.59 -1.97 2.02
C LYS A 228 -17.26 -2.63 0.67
#